data_AF-A0A9P8D543-F1
#
_entry.id   AF-A0A9P8D543-F1
#
_cell.length_a   1.000
_cell.length_b   1.000
_cell.length_c   1.000
_cell.angle_alpha   90.00
_cell.angle_beta   90.00
_cell.angle_gamma   90.00
#
_symmetry.space_group_name_H-M   'P 1'
#
loop_
_entity.id
_entity.type
_entity.pdbx_description
1 polymer ?
#
loop_
_entity_poly.entity_id
_entity_poly.type
_entity_poly.pdbx_seq_one_letter_code
_entity_poly.pdbx_strand_id
1 'polypeptide(L)'
;MSSMIDSDQYREECFSYDSRYLTTTSPPWNSLSEERQDLIKKELQYMFFEEIALHLRSGDEYAVGWYATSDLPVARYRHPAQVDIDREEAFQFLNKEIAVYIDTATVQDMDLGYLGRYLYRAWLHLHNGRPPFQRGGFLAKPLRISKKHTGSLDELSSFHGDLTRTLSIHLDDHVQFEQGRDHSTITPQRVNPSVQSLKDHGYLMGPLFRAIYIVVDNQSLAGYTRTLHVPERENGDWMALRSQFRANQVSGHTVLLVKTGDDSHLASPISFLPLFDAGLALNVNREDYQDEEEPEVVRVKIDDAISFIWDLTTKEMDCNKNNLDLAESLRQEQDMHCQAWKKPKRSGLTPMAILGKLSGVLWQGLTMKRLM
;
A
#
# COMPACT_ATOMS: atom_id res chain seq x y z
N MET A 1 -37.47 -18.04 5.53
CA MET A 1 -36.70 -18.22 4.29
C MET A 1 -36.32 -16.84 3.79
N SER A 2 -35.15 -16.37 4.23
CA SER A 2 -34.66 -15.02 3.98
C SER A 2 -33.77 -15.09 2.76
N SER A 3 -34.14 -14.40 1.67
CA SER A 3 -33.29 -14.28 0.49
C SER A 3 -32.01 -13.54 0.90
N MET A 4 -30.89 -14.25 0.87
CA MET A 4 -29.58 -13.63 0.79
C MET A 4 -29.61 -12.70 -0.41
N ILE A 5 -29.41 -11.40 -0.16
CA ILE A 5 -29.07 -10.48 -1.24
C ILE A 5 -27.72 -10.98 -1.75
N ASP A 6 -27.74 -11.46 -2.98
CA ASP A 6 -26.62 -12.10 -3.64
C ASP A 6 -25.50 -11.07 -3.78
N SER A 7 -24.28 -11.45 -3.41
CA SER A 7 -23.09 -10.58 -3.57
C SER A 7 -22.89 -10.17 -5.03
N ASP A 8 -23.39 -11.00 -5.96
CA ASP A 8 -23.39 -10.72 -7.38
C ASP A 8 -24.43 -9.66 -7.78
N GLN A 9 -25.54 -9.55 -7.04
CA GLN A 9 -26.57 -8.52 -7.25
C GLN A 9 -26.07 -7.13 -6.84
N TYR A 10 -25.28 -7.03 -5.76
CA TYR A 10 -24.62 -5.78 -5.36
C TYR A 10 -23.51 -5.37 -6.33
N ARG A 11 -22.82 -6.35 -6.93
CA ARG A 11 -21.86 -6.12 -8.02
C ARG A 11 -22.53 -5.64 -9.29
N GLU A 12 -23.67 -6.21 -9.69
CA GLU A 12 -24.42 -5.76 -10.87
C GLU A 12 -25.03 -4.36 -10.71
N GLU A 13 -25.52 -4.01 -9.50
CA GLU A 13 -26.08 -2.68 -9.25
C GLU A 13 -25.00 -1.56 -9.30
N CYS A 14 -23.77 -1.84 -8.87
CA CYS A 14 -22.62 -0.92 -8.96
C CYS A 14 -22.14 -0.63 -10.40
N PHE A 15 -22.55 -1.44 -11.38
CA PHE A 15 -22.26 -1.23 -12.80
C PHE A 15 -23.49 -0.73 -13.59
N SER A 16 -24.60 -0.45 -12.92
CA SER A 16 -25.82 -0.03 -13.61
C SER A 16 -25.68 1.39 -14.18
N TYR A 17 -25.57 1.42 -15.50
CA TYR A 17 -25.47 2.60 -16.33
C TYR A 17 -26.74 3.46 -16.20
N ASP A 18 -26.66 4.71 -15.70
CA ASP A 18 -27.81 5.64 -15.75
C ASP A 18 -28.02 6.12 -17.20
N SER A 19 -29.01 5.50 -17.86
CA SER A 19 -29.36 5.72 -19.27
C SER A 19 -29.71 7.16 -19.62
N ARG A 20 -30.03 8.01 -18.62
CA ARG A 20 -30.32 9.44 -18.83
C ARG A 20 -29.09 10.25 -19.27
N TYR A 21 -27.88 9.78 -18.97
CA TYR A 21 -26.65 10.46 -19.42
C TYR A 21 -26.22 10.07 -20.84
N LEU A 22 -26.83 9.04 -21.48
CA LEU A 22 -26.69 8.80 -22.94
C LEU A 22 -27.49 9.80 -23.76
N THR A 23 -28.63 10.20 -23.23
CA THR A 23 -29.61 11.03 -23.93
C THR A 23 -29.36 12.52 -23.71
N THR A 24 -28.57 12.87 -22.69
CA THR A 24 -28.18 14.25 -22.41
C THR A 24 -27.16 14.71 -23.46
N THR A 25 -27.63 15.52 -24.42
CA THR A 25 -26.78 16.24 -25.38
C THR A 25 -26.02 17.34 -24.62
N SER A 26 -25.00 16.93 -23.88
CA SER A 26 -24.06 17.87 -23.28
C SER A 26 -23.46 18.73 -24.40
N PRO A 27 -23.22 20.03 -24.18
CA PRO A 27 -22.54 20.87 -25.15
C PRO A 27 -21.25 20.16 -25.61
N PRO A 28 -20.91 20.18 -26.92
CA PRO A 28 -19.63 19.66 -27.38
C PRO A 28 -18.50 20.20 -26.51
N TRP A 29 -17.50 19.39 -26.15
CA TRP A 29 -16.40 19.81 -25.27
C TRP A 29 -15.83 21.18 -25.64
N ASN A 30 -15.68 21.44 -26.94
CA ASN A 30 -15.15 22.68 -27.52
C ASN A 30 -16.08 23.90 -27.39
N SER A 31 -17.33 23.71 -26.96
CA SER A 31 -18.31 24.77 -26.72
C SER A 31 -18.42 25.19 -25.25
N LEU A 32 -17.72 24.50 -24.35
CA LEU A 32 -17.59 24.88 -22.95
C LEU A 32 -16.57 26.01 -22.81
N SER A 33 -16.80 26.95 -21.90
CA SER A 33 -15.77 27.93 -21.52
C SER A 33 -14.53 27.22 -20.94
N GLU A 34 -13.36 27.85 -21.07
CA GLU A 34 -12.10 27.32 -20.54
C GLU A 34 -12.22 27.00 -19.05
N GLU A 35 -12.82 27.89 -18.27
CA GLU A 35 -13.08 27.68 -16.84
C GLU A 35 -13.89 26.40 -16.56
N ARG A 36 -14.94 26.12 -17.35
CA ARG A 36 -15.75 24.90 -17.20
C ARG A 36 -14.97 23.65 -17.63
N GLN A 37 -14.17 23.76 -18.69
CA GLN A 37 -13.30 22.66 -19.11
C GLN A 37 -12.28 22.34 -18.02
N ASP A 38 -11.71 23.35 -17.36
CA ASP A 38 -10.72 23.17 -16.31
C ASP A 38 -11.31 22.60 -15.03
N LEU A 39 -12.52 23.02 -14.64
CA LEU A 39 -13.28 22.40 -13.55
C LEU A 39 -13.54 20.91 -13.82
N ILE A 40 -13.98 20.56 -15.03
CA ILE A 40 -14.22 19.15 -15.40
C ILE A 40 -12.91 18.35 -15.41
N LYS A 41 -11.82 18.91 -15.97
CA LYS A 41 -10.50 18.25 -15.93
C LYS A 41 -10.01 18.01 -14.50
N LYS A 42 -10.27 18.96 -13.60
CA LYS A 42 -9.90 18.85 -12.18
C LYS A 42 -10.72 17.77 -11.48
N GLU A 43 -12.02 17.71 -11.73
CA GLU A 43 -12.90 16.67 -11.18
C GLU A 43 -12.49 15.28 -11.68
N LEU A 44 -12.23 15.14 -12.98
CA LEU A 44 -11.71 13.91 -13.54
C LEU A 44 -10.34 13.54 -12.93
N GLN A 45 -9.48 14.52 -12.66
CA GLN A 45 -8.25 14.23 -11.93
C GLN A 45 -8.55 13.59 -10.58
N TYR A 46 -9.41 14.19 -9.77
CA TYR A 46 -9.77 13.63 -8.46
C TYR A 46 -10.32 12.22 -8.58
N MET A 47 -11.28 11.99 -9.48
CA MET A 47 -11.86 10.67 -9.72
C MET A 47 -10.81 9.63 -10.13
N PHE A 48 -9.85 9.98 -10.98
CA PHE A 48 -8.77 9.05 -11.37
C PHE A 48 -8.00 8.55 -10.15
N PHE A 49 -7.58 9.45 -9.26
CA PHE A 49 -6.84 9.08 -8.06
C PHE A 49 -7.73 8.35 -7.04
N GLU A 50 -9.00 8.74 -6.89
CA GLU A 50 -9.94 8.09 -5.98
C GLU A 50 -10.31 6.68 -6.41
N GLU A 51 -10.59 6.46 -7.70
CA GLU A 51 -10.87 5.14 -8.29
C GLU A 51 -9.66 4.22 -8.19
N ILE A 52 -8.46 4.74 -8.47
CA ILE A 52 -7.20 4.00 -8.28
C ILE A 52 -7.01 3.62 -6.81
N ALA A 53 -7.19 4.58 -5.89
CA ALA A 53 -7.07 4.32 -4.47
C ALA A 53 -8.16 3.34 -3.97
N LEU A 54 -9.37 3.40 -4.52
CA LEU A 54 -10.44 2.44 -4.24
C LEU A 54 -10.05 1.05 -4.74
N HIS A 55 -9.61 0.94 -6.00
CA HIS A 55 -9.22 -0.31 -6.62
C HIS A 55 -8.07 -0.98 -5.86
N LEU A 56 -7.08 -0.22 -5.40
CA LEU A 56 -6.00 -0.76 -4.55
C LEU A 56 -6.50 -1.21 -3.18
N ARG A 57 -7.46 -0.50 -2.57
CA ARG A 57 -8.06 -0.93 -1.30
C ARG A 57 -8.87 -2.22 -1.43
N SER A 58 -9.48 -2.43 -2.60
CA SER A 58 -10.39 -3.55 -2.87
C SER A 58 -9.77 -4.68 -3.67
N GLY A 59 -8.63 -4.45 -4.32
CA GLY A 59 -8.00 -5.37 -5.26
C GLY A 59 -7.33 -6.52 -4.54
N ASP A 60 -7.42 -7.71 -5.14
CA ASP A 60 -7.01 -8.96 -4.49
C ASP A 60 -5.52 -8.94 -4.09
N GLU A 61 -4.61 -8.38 -4.90
CA GLU A 61 -3.19 -8.34 -4.54
C GLU A 61 -2.87 -7.59 -3.23
N TYR A 62 -3.62 -6.53 -2.91
CA TYR A 62 -3.41 -5.72 -1.69
C TYR A 62 -4.36 -6.11 -0.56
N ALA A 63 -5.59 -6.50 -0.90
CA ALA A 63 -6.56 -6.99 0.07
C ALA A 63 -6.26 -8.43 0.47
N VAL A 64 -6.23 -9.39 -0.48
CA VAL A 64 -5.96 -10.83 -0.26
C VAL A 64 -4.53 -11.06 0.22
N GLY A 65 -3.56 -10.32 -0.32
CA GLY A 65 -2.16 -10.41 0.11
C GLY A 65 -1.93 -10.14 1.60
N TRP A 66 -2.87 -9.47 2.28
CA TRP A 66 -2.86 -9.29 3.75
C TRP A 66 -3.99 -10.03 4.47
N TYR A 67 -5.00 -10.56 3.75
CA TYR A 67 -6.24 -11.09 4.35
C TYR A 67 -6.10 -12.50 4.91
N ALA A 68 -5.21 -13.32 4.33
CA ALA A 68 -5.04 -14.72 4.71
C ALA A 68 -3.57 -15.00 5.05
N THR A 69 -3.29 -15.37 6.30
CA THR A 69 -1.95 -15.77 6.76
C THR A 69 -1.37 -16.96 5.99
N SER A 70 -2.24 -17.82 5.45
CA SER A 70 -1.85 -18.97 4.63
C SER A 70 -1.26 -18.55 3.29
N ASP A 71 -1.67 -17.40 2.77
CA ASP A 71 -1.35 -16.95 1.41
C ASP A 71 -0.19 -15.94 1.41
N LEU A 72 0.23 -15.49 2.60
CA LEU A 72 1.43 -14.70 2.78
C LEU A 72 2.69 -15.51 2.43
N PRO A 73 3.64 -14.90 1.69
CA PRO A 73 4.91 -15.54 1.44
C PRO A 73 5.62 -15.80 2.77
N VAL A 74 6.15 -17.01 2.92
CA VAL A 74 6.85 -17.45 4.12
C VAL A 74 8.33 -17.10 3.99
N ALA A 75 8.87 -16.42 4.99
CA ALA A 75 10.32 -16.27 5.14
C ALA A 75 10.94 -17.65 5.38
N ARG A 76 11.56 -18.21 4.33
CA ARG A 76 12.14 -19.56 4.37
C ARG A 76 13.35 -19.66 3.45
N TYR A 77 14.20 -20.63 3.76
CA TYR A 77 15.35 -21.01 2.95
C TYR A 77 15.04 -22.27 2.10
N ARG A 78 15.50 -22.31 0.85
CA ARG A 78 15.66 -23.54 0.05
C ARG A 78 16.96 -24.25 0.42
N HIS A 79 17.12 -25.49 -0.04
CA HIS A 79 18.39 -26.22 0.04
C HIS A 79 19.11 -26.14 -1.31
N PRO A 80 20.40 -25.76 -1.37
CA PRO A 80 21.24 -25.22 -0.29
C PRO A 80 20.72 -23.88 0.24
N ALA A 81 21.11 -23.47 1.46
CA ALA A 81 20.59 -22.32 2.21
C ALA A 81 20.60 -21.01 1.40
N GLN A 82 19.51 -20.79 0.66
CA GLN A 82 19.24 -19.61 -0.16
C GLN A 82 17.82 -19.17 0.11
N VAL A 83 17.55 -17.87 0.09
CA VAL A 83 16.19 -17.36 0.30
C VAL A 83 15.27 -17.92 -0.79
N ASP A 84 14.13 -18.46 -0.36
CA ASP A 84 13.13 -19.08 -1.23
C ASP A 84 12.24 -18.02 -1.89
N ILE A 85 12.76 -17.39 -2.95
CA ILE A 85 11.99 -16.48 -3.80
C ILE A 85 12.07 -16.97 -5.23
N ASP A 86 10.91 -17.16 -5.84
CA ASP A 86 10.84 -17.44 -7.26
C ASP A 86 11.18 -16.19 -8.06
N ARG A 87 11.96 -16.38 -9.13
CA ARG A 87 12.41 -15.30 -10.01
C ARG A 87 11.26 -14.45 -10.53
N GLU A 88 10.13 -15.09 -10.83
CA GLU A 88 8.91 -14.43 -11.30
C GLU A 88 8.19 -13.64 -10.20
N GLU A 89 8.51 -13.83 -8.92
CA GLU A 89 7.87 -13.14 -7.80
C GLU A 89 8.75 -12.07 -7.16
N ALA A 90 10.04 -12.02 -7.51
CA ALA A 90 11.01 -11.07 -6.97
C ALA A 90 10.54 -9.61 -7.09
N PHE A 91 9.87 -9.26 -8.19
CA PHE A 91 9.35 -7.91 -8.42
C PHE A 91 8.35 -7.45 -7.36
N GLN A 92 7.67 -8.36 -6.67
CA GLN A 92 6.67 -8.02 -5.64
C GLN A 92 7.30 -7.38 -4.40
N PHE A 93 8.60 -7.62 -4.16
CA PHE A 93 9.36 -7.05 -3.06
C PHE A 93 9.93 -5.66 -3.41
N LEU A 94 9.99 -5.34 -4.70
CA LEU A 94 10.54 -4.09 -5.20
C LEU A 94 9.53 -2.94 -5.10
N ASN A 95 10.02 -1.72 -5.13
CA ASN A 95 9.26 -0.47 -4.93
C ASN A 95 8.49 -0.46 -3.60
N LYS A 96 9.07 -1.08 -2.57
CA LYS A 96 8.61 -1.02 -1.18
C LYS A 96 9.66 -0.29 -0.35
N GLU A 97 9.20 0.46 0.64
CA GLU A 97 10.10 1.14 1.58
C GLU A 97 10.64 0.16 2.62
N ILE A 98 9.83 -0.81 3.09
CA ILE A 98 10.22 -1.74 4.16
C ILE A 98 9.64 -3.15 3.98
N ALA A 99 10.26 -4.12 4.65
CA ALA A 99 9.64 -5.41 4.93
C ALA A 99 8.85 -5.37 6.24
N VAL A 100 7.72 -6.08 6.29
CA VAL A 100 6.91 -6.27 7.51
C VAL A 100 6.84 -7.76 7.80
N TYR A 101 7.57 -8.21 8.81
CA TYR A 101 7.59 -9.59 9.25
C TYR A 101 6.50 -9.83 10.29
N ILE A 102 5.65 -10.82 10.03
CA ILE A 102 4.47 -11.11 10.83
C ILE A 102 4.69 -12.44 11.54
N ASP A 103 4.65 -12.42 12.88
CA ASP A 103 4.61 -13.63 13.68
C ASP A 103 3.18 -14.18 13.75
N THR A 104 2.82 -15.03 12.80
CA THR A 104 1.49 -15.66 12.76
C THR A 104 1.26 -16.69 13.87
N ALA A 105 2.27 -17.02 14.67
CA ALA A 105 2.05 -17.82 15.87
C ALA A 105 1.41 -17.01 16.99
N THR A 106 1.52 -15.68 16.95
CA THR A 106 0.97 -14.78 17.96
C THR A 106 -0.15 -13.92 17.41
N VAL A 107 -0.09 -13.49 16.14
CA VAL A 107 -1.09 -12.64 15.48
C VAL A 107 -2.21 -13.46 14.84
N GLN A 108 -3.48 -13.07 15.05
CA GLN A 108 -4.65 -13.75 14.47
C GLN A 108 -4.91 -13.31 13.02
N ASP A 109 -5.38 -14.22 12.16
CA ASP A 109 -5.60 -14.00 10.72
C ASP A 109 -6.43 -12.75 10.38
N MET A 110 -7.49 -12.50 11.17
CA MET A 110 -8.37 -11.35 10.97
C MET A 110 -7.67 -10.02 11.21
N ASP A 111 -6.65 -9.96 12.08
CA ASP A 111 -5.96 -8.71 12.42
C ASP A 111 -5.04 -8.22 11.29
N LEU A 112 -4.54 -9.13 10.44
CA LEU A 112 -3.62 -8.81 9.36
C LEU A 112 -4.27 -8.10 8.18
N GLY A 113 -5.49 -8.50 7.80
CA GLY A 113 -6.23 -7.81 6.76
C GLY A 113 -6.54 -6.35 7.16
N TYR A 114 -6.78 -6.10 8.45
CA TYR A 114 -6.96 -4.74 8.97
C TYR A 114 -5.64 -3.99 9.03
N LEU A 115 -4.55 -4.64 9.43
CA LEU A 115 -3.21 -4.06 9.45
C LEU A 115 -2.77 -3.58 8.05
N GLY A 116 -2.93 -4.43 7.03
CA GLY A 116 -2.61 -4.06 5.64
C GLY A 116 -3.42 -2.85 5.17
N ARG A 117 -4.73 -2.84 5.44
CA ARG A 117 -5.61 -1.68 5.14
C ARG A 117 -5.19 -0.43 5.92
N TYR A 118 -4.71 -0.58 7.14
CA TYR A 118 -4.25 0.51 7.98
C TYR A 118 -2.98 1.15 7.40
N LEU A 119 -1.96 0.34 7.14
CA LEU A 119 -0.72 0.77 6.48
C LEU A 119 -1.00 1.44 5.14
N TYR A 120 -1.94 0.89 4.36
CA TYR A 120 -2.39 1.49 3.11
C TYR A 120 -3.02 2.87 3.26
N ARG A 121 -3.93 3.03 4.24
CA ARG A 121 -4.54 4.34 4.52
C ARG A 121 -3.51 5.35 4.99
N ALA A 122 -2.59 4.93 5.85
CA ALA A 122 -1.51 5.80 6.33
C ALA A 122 -0.61 6.23 5.18
N TRP A 123 -0.19 5.28 4.32
CA TRP A 123 0.61 5.57 3.13
C TRP A 123 -0.08 6.55 2.17
N LEU A 124 -1.38 6.36 1.89
CA LEU A 124 -2.15 7.34 1.11
C LEU A 124 -2.12 8.72 1.77
N HIS A 125 -2.29 8.81 3.08
CA HIS A 125 -2.33 10.07 3.81
C HIS A 125 -1.00 10.81 3.73
N LEU A 126 0.12 10.10 3.92
CA LEU A 126 1.48 10.64 3.79
C LEU A 126 1.74 11.27 2.42
N HIS A 127 1.13 10.70 1.37
CA HIS A 127 1.20 11.22 0.01
C HIS A 127 0.04 12.15 -0.38
N ASN A 128 -0.75 12.67 0.58
CA ASN A 128 -1.92 13.52 0.30
C ASN A 128 -2.91 12.90 -0.72
N GLY A 129 -3.09 11.59 -0.65
CA GLY A 129 -3.96 10.81 -1.53
C GLY A 129 -3.38 10.54 -2.92
N ARG A 130 -2.11 10.88 -3.18
CA ARG A 130 -1.47 10.77 -4.50
C ARG A 130 -0.10 10.09 -4.45
N PRO A 131 0.03 8.89 -3.87
CA PRO A 131 1.30 8.18 -3.93
C PRO A 131 1.60 7.69 -5.36
N PRO A 132 2.86 7.32 -5.63
CA PRO A 132 3.23 6.64 -6.87
C PRO A 132 2.63 5.23 -6.89
N PHE A 133 1.63 5.00 -7.73
CA PHE A 133 0.98 3.68 -7.85
C PHE A 133 1.62 2.78 -8.92
N GLN A 134 2.65 3.27 -9.61
CA GLN A 134 3.29 2.54 -10.68
C GLN A 134 4.15 1.41 -10.11
N ARG A 135 4.20 0.29 -10.84
CA ARG A 135 5.10 -0.86 -10.58
C ARG A 135 4.98 -1.42 -9.17
N GLY A 136 3.75 -1.61 -8.71
CA GLY A 136 3.45 -2.16 -7.39
C GLY A 136 3.90 -1.29 -6.21
N GLY A 137 4.10 0.01 -6.41
CA GLY A 137 4.52 0.93 -5.34
C GLY A 137 3.61 0.84 -4.11
N PHE A 138 4.21 0.59 -2.94
CA PHE A 138 3.51 0.56 -1.66
C PHE A 138 4.49 0.71 -0.50
N LEU A 139 4.04 1.11 0.69
CA LEU A 139 4.92 1.30 1.85
C LEU A 139 5.68 0.02 2.21
N ALA A 140 5.03 -1.15 2.17
CA ALA A 140 5.60 -2.35 2.77
C ALA A 140 5.30 -3.64 2.00
N LYS A 141 6.20 -4.63 2.12
CA LYS A 141 5.94 -6.04 1.75
C LYS A 141 5.73 -6.88 3.01
N PRO A 142 4.55 -7.52 3.21
CA PRO A 142 4.39 -8.45 4.31
C PRO A 142 5.07 -9.79 4.03
N LEU A 143 5.67 -10.38 5.07
CA LEU A 143 6.21 -11.73 5.09
C LEU A 143 5.80 -12.44 6.37
N ARG A 144 5.49 -13.73 6.28
CA ARG A 144 5.25 -14.57 7.45
C ARG A 144 6.56 -15.12 8.01
N ILE A 145 6.73 -15.00 9.33
CA ILE A 145 7.84 -15.62 10.07
C ILE A 145 7.57 -17.11 10.26
N SER A 146 8.60 -17.95 10.06
CA SER A 146 8.57 -19.36 10.41
C SER A 146 9.40 -19.62 11.66
N LYS A 147 8.82 -20.26 12.68
CA LYS A 147 9.53 -20.64 13.92
C LYS A 147 10.77 -21.53 13.69
N LYS A 148 10.89 -22.16 12.52
CA LYS A 148 12.01 -23.06 12.21
C LYS A 148 13.29 -22.32 11.78
N HIS A 149 13.17 -21.10 11.27
CA HIS A 149 14.28 -20.39 10.57
C HIS A 149 14.40 -18.91 10.90
N THR A 150 13.41 -18.32 11.57
CA THR A 150 13.32 -16.89 11.85
C THR A 150 12.74 -16.68 13.25
N GLY A 151 13.12 -17.54 14.19
CA GLY A 151 12.55 -17.57 15.54
C GLY A 151 13.09 -16.45 16.43
N SER A 152 14.35 -16.08 16.24
CA SER A 152 15.00 -14.95 16.92
C SER A 152 15.18 -13.73 16.01
N LEU A 153 15.43 -12.57 16.62
CA LEU A 153 15.77 -11.34 15.88
C LEU A 153 17.09 -11.47 15.09
N ASP A 154 18.07 -12.20 15.60
CA ASP A 154 19.35 -12.45 14.90
C ASP A 154 19.14 -13.29 13.63
N GLU A 155 18.36 -14.37 13.73
CA GLU A 155 18.02 -15.23 12.58
C GLU A 155 17.23 -14.44 11.54
N LEU A 156 16.30 -13.59 12.00
CA LEU A 156 15.50 -12.74 11.12
C LEU A 156 16.34 -11.68 10.43
N SER A 157 17.29 -11.06 11.13
CA SER A 157 18.24 -10.09 10.58
C SER A 157 19.13 -10.74 9.52
N SER A 158 19.65 -11.94 9.79
CA SER A 158 20.42 -12.71 8.82
C SER A 158 19.59 -13.06 7.58
N PHE A 159 18.36 -13.52 7.76
CA PHE A 159 17.43 -13.79 6.66
C PHE A 159 17.15 -12.55 5.84
N HIS A 160 16.91 -11.41 6.49
CA HIS A 160 16.64 -10.16 5.80
C HIS A 160 17.86 -9.67 4.99
N GLY A 161 19.07 -9.83 5.52
CA GLY A 161 20.31 -9.56 4.77
C GLY A 161 20.48 -10.48 3.56
N ASP A 162 20.15 -11.76 3.67
CA ASP A 162 20.20 -12.70 2.55
C ASP A 162 19.10 -12.40 1.51
N LEU A 163 17.92 -11.97 1.97
CA LEU A 163 16.78 -11.57 1.15
C LEU A 163 17.17 -10.38 0.27
N THR A 164 17.69 -9.31 0.88
CA THR A 164 18.07 -8.08 0.17
C THR A 164 19.21 -8.34 -0.82
N ARG A 165 20.17 -9.21 -0.47
CA ARG A 165 21.22 -9.67 -1.39
C ARG A 165 20.63 -10.43 -2.58
N THR A 166 19.69 -11.33 -2.32
CA THR A 166 19.00 -12.11 -3.36
C THR A 166 18.22 -11.21 -4.31
N LEU A 167 17.44 -10.27 -3.76
CA LEU A 167 16.69 -9.29 -4.54
C LEU A 167 17.60 -8.39 -5.38
N SER A 168 18.76 -8.01 -4.84
CA SER A 168 19.76 -7.22 -5.57
C SER A 168 20.25 -7.93 -6.84
N ILE A 169 20.42 -9.26 -6.78
CA ILE A 169 20.80 -10.06 -7.94
C ILE A 169 19.66 -10.08 -8.96
N HIS A 170 18.42 -10.25 -8.50
CA HIS A 170 17.25 -10.29 -9.37
C HIS A 170 16.95 -8.95 -10.06
N LEU A 171 17.45 -7.81 -9.59
CA LEU A 171 17.26 -6.53 -10.28
C LEU A 171 17.79 -6.53 -11.73
N ASP A 172 18.84 -7.31 -12.00
CA ASP A 172 19.43 -7.45 -13.34
C ASP A 172 18.73 -8.53 -14.19
N ASP A 173 17.75 -9.25 -13.62
CA ASP A 173 17.02 -10.27 -14.35
C ASP A 173 16.19 -9.67 -15.46
N HIS A 174 16.42 -10.22 -16.65
CA HIS A 174 15.71 -9.83 -17.85
C HIS A 174 14.32 -10.46 -17.86
N VAL A 175 13.30 -9.61 -17.85
CA VAL A 175 11.88 -10.00 -17.83
C VAL A 175 11.13 -9.32 -18.97
N GLN A 176 10.10 -10.02 -19.45
CA GLN A 176 9.14 -9.51 -20.41
C GLN A 176 7.76 -9.57 -19.75
N PHE A 177 7.19 -8.41 -19.46
CA PHE A 177 5.83 -8.35 -18.95
C PHE A 177 4.83 -8.42 -20.11
N GLU A 178 3.92 -9.39 -20.07
CA GLU A 178 2.83 -9.49 -21.03
C GLU A 178 1.72 -8.49 -20.66
N GLN A 179 1.14 -7.83 -21.65
CA GLN A 179 -0.04 -6.98 -21.40
C GLN A 179 -1.21 -7.82 -20.90
N GLY A 180 -1.73 -7.49 -19.71
CA GLY A 180 -2.97 -8.07 -19.18
C GLY A 180 -2.81 -9.29 -18.27
N ARG A 181 -1.58 -9.68 -17.90
CA ARG A 181 -1.37 -10.49 -16.69
C ARG A 181 -1.26 -9.56 -15.49
N ASP A 182 -1.77 -10.02 -14.34
CA ASP A 182 -1.71 -9.33 -13.04
C ASP A 182 -0.27 -8.93 -12.73
N HIS A 183 0.00 -7.64 -12.96
CA HIS A 183 1.29 -7.01 -12.70
C HIS A 183 1.01 -5.70 -12.00
N SER A 184 0.27 -5.74 -10.86
CA SER A 184 0.15 -4.65 -9.87
C SER A 184 0.24 -3.22 -10.42
N THR A 185 -0.46 -2.95 -11.53
CA THR A 185 -0.54 -1.65 -12.18
C THR A 185 -1.96 -1.47 -12.70
N ILE A 186 -2.64 -0.49 -12.12
CA ILE A 186 -4.08 -0.24 -12.27
C ILE A 186 -4.42 0.31 -13.66
N THR A 187 -3.40 0.84 -14.35
CA THR A 187 -3.47 1.18 -15.76
C THR A 187 -2.65 0.16 -16.53
N PRO A 188 -3.26 -0.62 -17.45
CA PRO A 188 -2.52 -1.59 -18.26
C PRO A 188 -1.41 -0.84 -18.98
N GLN A 189 -0.17 -1.13 -18.57
CA GLN A 189 0.99 -0.52 -19.18
C GLN A 189 1.04 -0.94 -20.65
N ARG A 190 1.44 -0.02 -21.53
CA ARG A 190 2.25 -0.43 -22.68
C ARG A 190 3.64 -0.70 -22.14
N VAL A 191 3.81 -1.86 -21.50
CA VAL A 191 5.17 -2.38 -21.29
C VAL A 191 5.77 -2.45 -22.68
N ASN A 192 6.93 -1.85 -22.88
CA ASN A 192 7.68 -2.08 -24.10
C ASN A 192 7.86 -3.60 -24.21
N PRO A 193 7.37 -4.27 -25.27
CA PRO A 193 7.41 -5.74 -25.36
C PRO A 193 8.85 -6.29 -25.41
N SER A 194 9.87 -5.43 -25.38
CA SER A 194 11.26 -5.79 -25.26
C SER A 194 11.59 -6.37 -23.89
N VAL A 195 12.28 -7.50 -23.91
CA VAL A 195 13.00 -8.05 -22.76
C VAL A 195 13.98 -7.00 -22.23
N GLN A 196 13.84 -6.61 -20.96
CA GLN A 196 14.71 -5.65 -20.26
C GLN A 196 14.91 -6.11 -18.82
N SER A 197 15.94 -5.61 -18.13
CA SER A 197 16.12 -5.92 -16.70
C SER A 197 14.98 -5.35 -15.86
N LEU A 198 14.71 -5.92 -14.68
CA LEU A 198 13.75 -5.35 -13.73
C LEU A 198 14.08 -3.89 -13.39
N LYS A 199 15.37 -3.58 -13.24
CA LYS A 199 15.87 -2.23 -13.03
C LYS A 199 15.53 -1.29 -14.18
N ASP A 200 15.73 -1.71 -15.42
CA ASP A 200 15.40 -0.90 -16.61
C ASP A 200 13.90 -0.73 -16.79
N HIS A 201 13.11 -1.72 -16.33
CA HIS A 201 11.67 -1.60 -16.21
C HIS A 201 11.23 -0.62 -15.11
N GLY A 202 12.14 -0.10 -14.29
CA GLY A 202 11.86 0.87 -13.22
C GLY A 202 11.49 0.24 -11.87
N TYR A 203 11.79 -1.05 -11.67
CA TYR A 203 11.71 -1.68 -10.35
C TYR A 203 13.03 -1.47 -9.59
N LEU A 204 12.91 -1.04 -8.34
CA LEU A 204 14.08 -0.73 -7.51
C LEU A 204 13.88 -1.25 -6.09
N MET A 205 14.99 -1.56 -5.42
CA MET A 205 14.96 -1.84 -4.00
C MET A 205 15.08 -0.51 -3.24
N GLY A 206 14.08 -0.21 -2.40
CA GLY A 206 14.05 1.02 -1.61
C GLY A 206 15.27 1.10 -0.68
N PRO A 207 15.83 2.29 -0.42
CA PRO A 207 16.97 2.45 0.48
C PRO A 207 16.67 1.90 1.87
N LEU A 208 15.50 2.20 2.43
CA LEU A 208 15.12 1.71 3.75
C LEU A 208 14.87 0.20 3.78
N PHE A 209 14.52 -0.40 2.64
CA PHE A 209 14.16 -1.82 2.58
C PHE A 209 15.31 -2.74 3.00
N ARG A 210 16.55 -2.26 2.90
CA ARG A 210 17.76 -2.97 3.33
C ARG A 210 18.17 -2.70 4.77
N ALA A 211 17.82 -1.51 5.27
CA ALA A 211 18.40 -0.94 6.48
C ALA A 211 17.49 -1.12 7.71
N ILE A 212 16.18 -1.23 7.49
CA ILE A 212 15.18 -1.34 8.56
C ILE A 212 13.99 -2.20 8.13
N TYR A 213 13.46 -2.97 9.07
CA TYR A 213 12.21 -3.69 8.89
C TYR A 213 11.32 -3.59 10.13
N ILE A 214 10.04 -3.89 9.94
CA ILE A 214 9.06 -3.99 11.02
C ILE A 214 8.84 -5.46 11.39
N VAL A 215 8.73 -5.75 12.69
CA VAL A 215 8.16 -6.99 13.20
C VAL A 215 6.82 -6.71 13.88
N VAL A 216 5.81 -7.46 13.47
CA VAL A 216 4.47 -7.42 14.04
C VAL A 216 4.27 -8.66 14.90
N ASP A 217 4.06 -8.43 16.18
CA ASP A 217 3.64 -9.42 17.17
C ASP A 217 2.26 -9.06 17.75
N ASN A 218 1.76 -9.85 18.69
CA ASN A 218 0.44 -9.63 19.31
C ASN A 218 0.48 -8.69 20.53
N GLN A 219 1.51 -7.87 20.70
CA GLN A 219 1.54 -6.91 21.80
C GLN A 219 0.81 -5.61 21.43
N SER A 220 -0.04 -5.15 22.34
CA SER A 220 -0.80 -3.91 22.22
C SER A 220 -0.81 -3.15 23.54
N LEU A 221 -1.11 -1.86 23.49
CA LEU A 221 -1.19 -1.02 24.68
C LEU A 221 -2.37 -1.42 25.56
N ALA A 222 -2.16 -1.38 26.88
CA ALA A 222 -3.20 -1.65 27.87
C ALA A 222 -4.42 -0.74 27.65
N GLY A 223 -5.59 -1.33 27.41
CA GLY A 223 -6.85 -0.61 27.15
C GLY A 223 -7.47 -0.88 25.78
N TYR A 224 -6.70 -1.41 24.83
CA TYR A 224 -7.20 -1.78 23.49
C TYR A 224 -7.77 -3.21 23.40
N THR A 225 -7.74 -3.97 24.51
CA THR A 225 -8.21 -5.37 24.61
C THR A 225 -9.73 -5.54 24.62
N ARG A 226 -10.53 -4.47 24.52
CA ARG A 226 -12.00 -4.58 24.51
C ARG A 226 -12.55 -4.64 23.10
N THR A 227 -12.89 -5.85 22.66
CA THR A 227 -13.88 -6.10 21.62
C THR A 227 -15.24 -5.54 22.08
N LEU A 228 -15.50 -4.26 21.81
CA LEU A 228 -16.85 -3.72 21.87
C LEU A 228 -17.64 -4.28 20.68
N HIS A 229 -18.69 -5.03 20.97
CA HIS A 229 -19.63 -5.52 19.98
C HIS A 229 -20.36 -4.32 19.38
N VAL A 230 -20.03 -3.95 18.13
CA VAL A 230 -20.84 -2.99 17.37
C VAL A 230 -22.12 -3.72 16.97
N PRO A 231 -23.32 -3.24 17.32
CA PRO A 231 -24.57 -3.87 16.89
C PRO A 231 -24.66 -3.83 15.37
N GLU A 232 -24.66 -5.01 14.75
CA GLU A 232 -24.99 -5.17 13.34
C GLU A 232 -26.49 -4.92 13.18
N ARG A 233 -26.90 -3.70 12.73
CA ARG A 233 -27.99 -3.49 11.75
C ARG A 233 -28.70 -2.12 11.75
N GLU A 234 -28.44 -1.19 12.66
CA GLU A 234 -29.33 0.00 12.76
C GLU A 234 -28.89 1.27 11.99
N ASN A 235 -27.67 1.33 11.42
CA ASN A 235 -27.18 2.54 10.74
C ASN A 235 -26.68 2.28 9.32
N GLY A 236 -27.08 3.13 8.36
CA GLY A 236 -26.54 3.16 6.99
C GLY A 236 -25.03 3.44 6.91
N ASP A 237 -24.42 3.89 8.01
CA ASP A 237 -22.98 4.19 8.14
C ASP A 237 -22.19 3.10 8.89
N TRP A 238 -22.78 1.92 9.09
CA TRP A 238 -22.17 0.82 9.85
C TRP A 238 -20.80 0.38 9.30
N MET A 239 -20.60 0.42 7.98
CA MET A 239 -19.30 0.10 7.36
C MET A 239 -18.22 1.11 7.74
N ALA A 240 -18.55 2.41 7.81
CA ALA A 240 -17.63 3.46 8.22
C ALA A 240 -17.30 3.35 9.72
N LEU A 241 -18.31 3.14 10.56
CA LEU A 241 -18.16 2.93 12.00
C LEU A 241 -17.32 1.68 12.32
N ARG A 242 -17.59 0.56 11.65
CA ARG A 242 -16.79 -0.67 11.78
C ARG A 242 -15.35 -0.43 11.34
N SER A 243 -15.14 0.29 10.24
CA SER A 243 -13.80 0.66 9.77
C SER A 243 -13.05 1.54 10.76
N GLN A 244 -13.72 2.54 11.37
CA GLN A 244 -13.11 3.45 12.33
C GLN A 244 -12.80 2.74 13.65
N PHE A 245 -13.72 1.92 14.14
CA PHE A 245 -13.50 1.10 15.33
C PHE A 245 -12.30 0.15 15.17
N ARG A 246 -12.17 -0.50 14.01
CA ARG A 246 -11.04 -1.37 13.69
C ARG A 246 -9.74 -0.59 13.51
N ALA A 247 -9.79 0.60 12.89
CA ALA A 247 -8.62 1.48 12.82
C ALA A 247 -8.13 1.88 14.22
N ASN A 248 -9.05 2.17 15.15
CA ASN A 248 -8.70 2.43 16.54
C ASN A 248 -8.05 1.18 17.18
N GLN A 249 -8.55 -0.04 16.94
CA GLN A 249 -7.90 -1.26 17.43
C GLN A 249 -6.46 -1.40 16.89
N VAL A 250 -6.24 -1.20 15.59
CA VAL A 250 -4.91 -1.29 14.99
C VAL A 250 -3.97 -0.19 15.50
N SER A 251 -4.45 1.04 15.70
CA SER A 251 -3.64 2.14 16.27
C SER A 251 -3.10 1.84 17.68
N GLY A 252 -3.76 0.94 18.42
CA GLY A 252 -3.30 0.47 19.73
C GLY A 252 -2.24 -0.63 19.68
N HIS A 253 -1.95 -1.18 18.50
CA HIS A 253 -0.91 -2.19 18.33
C HIS A 253 0.48 -1.56 18.41
N THR A 254 1.39 -2.33 18.99
CA THR A 254 2.81 -2.00 19.00
C THR A 254 3.54 -2.87 18.00
N VAL A 255 4.64 -2.36 17.47
CA VAL A 255 5.50 -3.07 16.55
C VAL A 255 6.95 -2.86 16.96
N LEU A 256 7.82 -3.74 16.48
CA LEU A 256 9.27 -3.56 16.60
C LEU A 256 9.80 -2.96 15.32
N LEU A 257 10.56 -1.88 15.43
CA LEU A 257 11.48 -1.43 14.41
C LEU A 257 12.84 -2.05 14.69
N VAL A 258 13.43 -2.69 13.69
CA VAL A 258 14.72 -3.37 13.81
C VAL A 258 15.68 -2.83 12.75
N LYS A 259 16.82 -2.30 13.19
CA LYS A 259 17.91 -1.90 12.28
C LYS A 259 18.69 -3.13 11.85
N THR A 260 19.12 -3.17 10.60
CA THR A 260 19.87 -4.32 10.05
C THR A 260 21.39 -4.12 10.15
N GLY A 261 21.82 -2.88 10.38
CA GLY A 261 23.23 -2.47 10.34
C GLY A 261 23.75 -2.19 8.93
N ASP A 262 22.98 -2.45 7.87
CA ASP A 262 23.33 -2.09 6.50
C ASP A 262 22.85 -0.68 6.16
N ASP A 263 23.54 0.32 6.70
CA ASP A 263 23.24 1.74 6.47
C ASP A 263 24.14 2.36 5.40
N SER A 264 24.98 1.54 4.76
CA SER A 264 26.07 1.98 3.87
C SER A 264 25.62 2.80 2.65
N HIS A 265 24.37 2.61 2.22
CA HIS A 265 23.75 3.30 1.08
C HIS A 265 22.82 4.45 1.48
N LEU A 266 22.64 4.71 2.77
CA LEU A 266 21.82 5.80 3.27
C LEU A 266 22.61 7.10 3.37
N ALA A 267 21.92 8.24 3.34
CA ALA A 267 22.53 9.55 3.54
C ALA A 267 23.06 9.72 4.98
N SER A 268 22.44 9.04 5.94
CA SER A 268 22.91 8.94 7.32
C SER A 268 22.49 7.62 7.95
N PRO A 269 23.27 7.08 8.89
CA PRO A 269 22.86 5.92 9.68
C PRO A 269 21.51 6.12 10.37
N ILE A 270 20.76 5.02 10.52
CA ILE A 270 19.47 5.04 11.21
C ILE A 270 19.71 5.16 12.71
N SER A 271 19.04 6.12 13.35
CA SER A 271 19.08 6.30 14.79
C SER A 271 17.68 6.29 15.36
N PHE A 272 17.46 5.46 16.39
CA PHE A 272 16.20 5.44 17.13
C PHE A 272 16.16 6.47 18.28
N LEU A 273 17.24 7.20 18.56
CA LEU A 273 17.28 8.22 19.62
C LEU A 273 16.11 9.20 19.57
N PRO A 274 15.66 9.72 18.40
CA PRO A 274 14.49 10.61 18.35
C PRO A 274 13.20 10.00 18.93
N LEU A 275 13.03 8.67 18.84
CA LEU A 275 11.88 7.97 19.41
C LEU A 275 11.97 7.87 20.94
N PHE A 276 13.19 7.73 21.48
CA PHE A 276 13.44 7.75 22.92
C PHE A 276 13.28 9.16 23.50
N ASP A 277 13.88 10.17 22.84
CA ASP A 277 13.81 11.57 23.27
C ASP A 277 12.38 12.10 23.28
N ALA A 278 11.55 11.65 22.33
CA ALA A 278 10.13 11.98 22.28
C ALA A 278 9.25 11.19 23.26
N GLY A 279 9.82 10.20 23.98
CA GLY A 279 9.07 9.33 24.89
C GLY A 279 8.10 8.37 24.19
N LEU A 280 8.37 8.05 22.91
CA LEU A 280 7.55 7.13 22.10
C LEU A 280 8.03 5.68 22.20
N ALA A 281 9.29 5.47 22.58
CA ALA A 281 9.87 4.15 22.79
C ALA A 281 9.21 3.42 23.97
N LEU A 282 8.85 2.17 23.75
CA LEU A 282 8.25 1.24 24.70
C LEU A 282 9.23 0.10 25.00
N ASN A 283 8.99 -0.64 26.08
CA ASN A 283 9.80 -1.81 26.41
C ASN A 283 9.64 -2.89 25.32
N VAL A 284 10.76 -3.35 24.76
CA VAL A 284 10.79 -4.40 23.72
C VAL A 284 10.15 -5.70 24.19
N ASN A 285 10.24 -6.05 25.48
CA ASN A 285 9.62 -7.24 26.09
C ASN A 285 9.88 -8.53 25.29
N ARG A 286 11.15 -8.80 24.97
CA ARG A 286 11.60 -10.03 24.30
C ARG A 286 12.79 -10.64 25.03
N GLU A 287 12.83 -11.97 25.09
CA GLU A 287 13.90 -12.72 25.76
C GLU A 287 15.19 -12.76 24.92
N ASP A 288 15.07 -12.64 23.60
CA ASP A 288 16.17 -12.66 22.63
C ASP A 288 16.74 -11.26 22.33
N TYR A 289 16.44 -10.25 23.17
CA TYR A 289 16.95 -8.89 23.03
C TYR A 289 17.42 -8.33 24.37
N GLN A 290 18.54 -7.60 24.36
CA GLN A 290 19.04 -6.83 25.50
C GLN A 290 19.32 -5.40 25.05
N ASP A 291 18.95 -4.44 25.90
CA ASP A 291 19.20 -3.02 25.60
C ASP A 291 20.71 -2.73 25.60
N GLU A 292 21.20 -2.19 24.48
CA GLU A 292 22.57 -1.67 24.34
C GLU A 292 22.58 -0.13 24.41
N GLU A 293 23.77 0.48 24.46
CA GLU A 293 23.93 1.95 24.48
C GLU A 293 23.34 2.61 23.22
N GLU A 294 23.50 1.96 22.06
CA GLU A 294 22.81 2.32 20.82
C GLU A 294 21.77 1.25 20.45
N PRO A 295 20.47 1.50 20.70
CA PRO A 295 19.45 0.47 20.54
C PRO A 295 19.33 0.03 19.07
N GLU A 296 19.41 -1.27 18.83
CA GLU A 296 19.20 -1.90 17.53
C GLU A 296 17.73 -2.19 17.22
N VAL A 297 16.92 -2.22 18.28
CA VAL A 297 15.50 -2.54 18.24
C VAL A 297 14.78 -1.55 19.10
N VAL A 298 13.64 -1.06 18.62
CA VAL A 298 12.75 -0.22 19.43
C VAL A 298 11.32 -0.67 19.24
N ARG A 299 10.58 -0.78 20.34
CA ARG A 299 9.13 -0.98 20.31
C ARG A 299 8.44 0.36 20.32
N VAL A 300 7.49 0.55 19.42
CA VAL A 300 6.68 1.78 19.33
C VAL A 300 5.25 1.44 18.92
N LYS A 301 4.34 2.42 18.94
CA LYS A 301 3.04 2.22 18.29
C LYS A 301 3.23 2.17 16.78
N ILE A 302 2.30 1.50 16.10
CA ILE A 302 2.34 1.42 14.65
C ILE A 302 2.33 2.80 13.96
N ASP A 303 1.59 3.77 14.51
CA ASP A 303 1.54 5.14 13.96
C ASP A 303 2.89 5.86 14.04
N ASP A 304 3.57 5.69 15.17
CA ASP A 304 4.89 6.27 15.40
C ASP A 304 5.92 5.61 14.49
N ALA A 305 5.83 4.28 14.28
CA ALA A 305 6.67 3.57 13.32
C ALA A 305 6.48 4.05 11.88
N ILE A 306 5.24 4.21 11.43
CA ILE A 306 4.93 4.68 10.08
C ILE A 306 5.47 6.11 9.88
N SER A 307 5.24 6.99 10.85
CA SER A 307 5.71 8.38 10.80
C SER A 307 7.23 8.45 10.76
N PHE A 308 7.90 7.66 11.60
CA PHE A 308 9.36 7.57 11.62
C PHE A 308 9.94 7.08 10.30
N ILE A 309 9.38 6.02 9.71
CA ILE A 309 9.82 5.51 8.40
C ILE A 309 9.60 6.56 7.31
N TRP A 310 8.47 7.27 7.35
CA TRP A 310 8.19 8.33 6.40
C TRP A 310 9.20 9.48 6.46
N ASP A 311 9.57 9.90 7.66
CA ASP A 311 10.58 10.95 7.85
C ASP A 311 11.95 10.50 7.32
N LEU A 312 12.32 9.24 7.53
CA LEU A 312 13.51 8.64 6.94
C LEU A 312 13.45 8.59 5.41
N THR A 313 12.33 8.11 4.84
CA THR A 313 12.15 8.04 3.38
C THR A 313 12.28 9.44 2.76
N THR A 314 11.63 10.44 3.37
CA THR A 314 11.68 11.84 2.90
C THR A 314 13.10 12.38 2.93
N LYS A 315 13.83 12.15 4.03
CA LYS A 315 15.23 12.54 4.17
C LYS A 315 16.11 11.90 3.08
N GLU A 316 15.94 10.61 2.82
CA GLU A 316 16.70 9.89 1.78
C GLU A 316 16.35 10.36 0.37
N MET A 317 15.08 10.72 0.12
CA MET A 317 14.66 11.33 -1.14
C MET A 317 15.31 12.70 -1.36
N ASP A 318 15.42 13.51 -0.31
CA ASP A 318 16.01 14.86 -0.39
C ASP A 318 17.54 14.82 -0.53
N CYS A 319 18.20 13.80 0.03
CA CYS A 319 19.66 13.66 -0.02
C CYS A 319 20.18 12.94 -1.28
N ASN A 320 19.38 12.07 -1.90
CA ASN A 320 19.81 11.27 -3.05
C ASN A 320 19.08 11.67 -4.35
N LYS A 321 19.82 12.37 -5.22
CA LYS A 321 19.29 12.86 -6.50
C LYS A 321 18.69 11.75 -7.38
N ASN A 322 19.25 10.53 -7.36
CA ASN A 322 18.73 9.43 -8.18
C ASN A 322 17.34 8.98 -7.69
N ASN A 323 17.12 8.99 -6.37
CA ASN A 323 15.82 8.66 -5.78
C ASN A 323 14.79 9.75 -6.12
N LEU A 324 15.21 11.02 -6.08
CA LEU A 324 14.37 12.15 -6.43
C LEU A 324 13.98 12.13 -7.91
N ASP A 325 14.94 11.88 -8.80
CA ASP A 325 14.71 11.79 -10.25
C ASP A 325 13.77 10.62 -10.59
N LEU A 326 13.92 9.47 -9.93
CA LEU A 326 13.01 8.34 -10.08
C LEU A 326 11.60 8.66 -9.59
N ALA A 327 11.46 9.18 -8.37
CA ALA A 327 10.16 9.50 -7.80
C ALA A 327 9.42 10.50 -8.69
N GLU A 328 10.15 11.46 -9.27
CA GLU A 328 9.61 12.40 -10.24
C GLU A 328 9.20 11.72 -11.55
N SER A 329 10.02 10.82 -12.10
CA SER A 329 9.68 10.03 -13.28
C SER A 329 8.40 9.21 -13.10
N LEU A 330 8.25 8.54 -11.95
CA LEU A 330 7.04 7.76 -11.62
C LEU A 330 5.80 8.66 -11.49
N ARG A 331 5.95 9.85 -10.88
CA ARG A 331 4.89 10.86 -10.81
C ARG A 331 4.49 11.36 -12.19
N GLN A 332 5.47 11.68 -13.04
CA GLN A 332 5.22 12.14 -14.41
C GLN A 332 4.51 11.07 -15.24
N GLU A 333 4.89 9.80 -15.12
CA GLU A 333 4.22 8.68 -15.78
C GLU A 333 2.75 8.58 -15.34
N GLN A 334 2.51 8.63 -14.03
CA GLN A 334 1.15 8.62 -13.47
C GLN A 334 0.32 9.83 -13.92
N ASP A 335 0.93 11.01 -13.99
CA ASP A 335 0.28 12.21 -14.52
C ASP A 335 -0.02 12.06 -16.02
N MET A 336 0.88 11.48 -16.82
CA MET A 336 0.59 11.16 -18.23
C MET A 336 -0.62 10.24 -18.36
N HIS A 337 -0.72 9.21 -17.52
CA HIS A 337 -1.90 8.33 -17.48
C HIS A 337 -3.16 9.08 -17.08
N CYS A 338 -3.09 9.94 -16.06
CA CYS A 338 -4.18 10.79 -15.65
C CYS A 338 -4.62 11.72 -16.80
N GLN A 339 -3.68 12.33 -17.52
CA GLN A 339 -3.97 13.18 -18.67
C GLN A 339 -4.57 12.39 -19.84
N ALA A 340 -4.10 11.16 -20.10
CA ALA A 340 -4.71 10.28 -21.09
C ALA A 340 -6.14 9.89 -20.71
N TRP A 341 -6.41 9.72 -19.42
CA TRP A 341 -7.74 9.45 -18.88
C TRP A 341 -8.71 10.64 -19.04
N LYS A 342 -8.19 11.88 -18.87
CA LYS A 342 -8.95 13.13 -19.10
C LYS A 342 -9.29 13.38 -20.57
N LYS A 343 -8.57 12.78 -21.53
CA LYS A 343 -8.80 13.01 -22.96
C LYS A 343 -10.09 12.32 -23.42
N PRO A 344 -10.95 13.00 -24.20
CA PRO A 344 -12.12 12.35 -24.81
C PRO A 344 -11.65 11.19 -25.70
N LYS A 345 -12.12 9.97 -25.43
CA LYS A 345 -11.86 8.84 -26.34
C LYS A 345 -12.60 9.11 -27.65
N ARG A 346 -11.91 8.93 -28.79
CA ARG A 346 -12.44 9.18 -30.15
C ARG A 346 -13.72 8.39 -30.49
N SER A 347 -14.16 7.48 -29.63
CA SER A 347 -15.43 6.76 -29.72
C SER A 347 -16.57 7.51 -29.02
N GLY A 348 -16.91 8.73 -29.45
CA GLY A 348 -18.20 9.40 -29.17
C GLY A 348 -18.66 9.63 -27.71
N LEU A 349 -17.93 9.15 -26.70
CA LEU A 349 -18.26 9.32 -25.29
C LEU A 349 -17.57 10.58 -24.79
N THR A 350 -18.37 11.62 -24.58
CA THR A 350 -17.93 12.86 -23.96
C THR A 350 -17.41 12.60 -22.54
N PRO A 351 -16.51 13.42 -21.99
CA PRO A 351 -16.15 13.37 -20.57
C PRO A 351 -17.37 13.44 -19.63
N MET A 352 -18.47 14.05 -20.08
CA MET A 352 -19.79 14.03 -19.42
C MET A 352 -20.44 12.65 -19.38
N ALA A 353 -20.21 11.77 -20.36
CA ALA A 353 -20.65 10.38 -20.31
C ALA A 353 -19.79 9.51 -19.38
N ILE A 354 -18.54 9.91 -19.10
CA ILE A 354 -17.70 9.32 -18.04
C ILE A 354 -18.23 9.78 -16.66
N LEU A 355 -18.55 11.07 -16.50
CA LEU A 355 -19.22 11.59 -15.31
C LEU A 355 -20.62 10.97 -15.10
N GLY A 356 -21.39 10.75 -16.16
CA GLY A 356 -22.69 10.06 -16.12
C GLY A 356 -22.58 8.60 -15.69
N LYS A 357 -21.54 7.88 -16.16
CA LYS A 357 -21.19 6.53 -15.69
C LYS A 357 -20.82 6.49 -14.20
N LEU A 358 -20.24 7.56 -13.67
CA LEU A 358 -19.79 7.65 -12.28
C LEU A 358 -20.84 8.28 -11.34
N SER A 359 -21.84 8.97 -11.89
CA SER A 359 -22.95 9.56 -11.11
C SER A 359 -23.86 8.52 -10.46
N GLY A 360 -23.85 7.26 -10.92
CA GLY A 360 -24.51 6.15 -10.23
C GLY A 360 -23.87 5.82 -8.87
N VAL A 361 -22.57 6.11 -8.70
CA VAL A 361 -21.79 5.75 -7.50
C VAL A 361 -21.67 6.89 -6.49
N LEU A 362 -21.71 8.15 -6.94
CA LEU A 362 -21.42 9.32 -6.08
C LEU A 362 -22.63 10.19 -5.70
N TRP A 363 -23.80 10.04 -6.34
CA TRP A 363 -24.94 10.95 -6.08
C TRP A 363 -25.85 10.58 -4.90
N GLN A 364 -25.70 9.41 -4.28
CA GLN A 364 -26.44 9.09 -3.04
C GLN A 364 -25.72 9.54 -1.75
N GLY A 365 -24.42 9.88 -1.81
CA GLY A 365 -23.65 10.31 -0.64
C GLY A 365 -23.40 11.82 -0.52
N LEU A 366 -23.42 12.57 -1.63
CA LEU A 366 -22.98 13.97 -1.66
C LEU A 366 -24.11 15.03 -1.64
N THR A 367 -25.37 14.64 -1.81
CA THR A 367 -26.52 15.57 -1.76
C THR A 367 -27.10 15.81 -0.36
N MET A 368 -26.57 15.21 0.70
CA MET A 368 -27.06 15.45 2.07
C MET A 368 -26.12 16.23 3.01
N LYS A 369 -24.93 16.66 2.56
CA LYS A 369 -23.98 17.41 3.43
C LYS A 369 -23.56 18.80 2.94
N ARG A 370 -24.15 19.33 1.86
CA ARG A 370 -23.90 20.73 1.44
C ARG A 370 -25.14 21.58 1.16
N LEU A 371 -26.32 21.11 1.59
CA LEU A 371 -27.52 21.92 1.74
C LEU A 371 -28.17 21.61 3.10
N MET A 372 -27.45 21.95 4.18
CA MET A 372 -28.00 22.41 5.45
C MET A 372 -26.92 23.18 6.20
#